data_AF-A0A8J2RBJ8-F1
#
_entry.id   AF-A0A8J2RBJ8-F1
#
_cell.length_a   1.000
_cell.length_b   1.000
_cell.length_c   1.000
_cell.angle_alpha   90.00
_cell.angle_beta   90.00
_cell.angle_gamma   90.00
#
_symmetry.space_group_name_H-M   'P 1'
#
loop_
_entity.id
_entity.type
_entity.pdbx_description
1 polymer ?
#
loop_
_entity_poly.entity_id
_entity_poly.type
_entity_poly.pdbx_seq_one_letter_code
_entity_poly.pdbx_strand_id
1 'polypeptide(L)'
;MLFSLAVIGFLSVVQSQTTTPDIPTVPCYGPDCLATKSSTEIITTTPISSSTSSPGITQRTVVFVYKVTSTGQDMFVLGGIDQQIRPGCTGVTNAEISPCAISIEVNSLGNGTSWEKYDAWRIGDTKLDWYGAEKGQGTYMGTSASGTPMALTTNVKGKPEYQELNKWGENYWMVDMEMDCSETEEGWFELKFFLTYFGAGNEGDIYQLRCTGTGAEDPPYTNTKNHMGRCGFINVFTFNGFSCEINAFD
;
A
#
# COMPACT_ATOMS: atom_id res chain seq x y z
N MET A 1 -39.72 61.80 -38.78
CA MET A 1 -40.62 61.47 -37.65
C MET A 1 -40.11 60.17 -37.05
N LEU A 2 -39.50 60.24 -35.85
CA LEU A 2 -39.99 59.64 -34.57
C LEU A 2 -39.95 58.08 -34.59
N PHE A 3 -39.38 57.31 -33.65
CA PHE A 3 -38.73 57.54 -32.36
C PHE A 3 -37.79 56.36 -32.02
N SER A 4 -36.82 56.65 -31.14
CA SER A 4 -35.98 55.77 -30.31
C SER A 4 -36.75 54.73 -29.47
N LEU A 5 -36.12 53.59 -29.11
CA LEU A 5 -35.71 53.30 -27.71
C LEU A 5 -34.83 52.05 -27.57
N ALA A 6 -33.73 52.20 -26.83
CA ALA A 6 -32.82 51.15 -26.38
C ALA A 6 -33.27 50.56 -25.03
N VAL A 7 -33.06 49.26 -24.82
CA VAL A 7 -33.33 48.57 -23.55
C VAL A 7 -32.01 48.33 -22.81
N ILE A 8 -31.94 48.87 -21.58
CA ILE A 8 -30.85 48.74 -20.62
C ILE A 8 -31.21 47.58 -19.67
N GLY A 9 -30.38 46.53 -19.62
CA GLY A 9 -30.50 45.44 -18.66
C GLY A 9 -29.66 45.71 -17.41
N PHE A 10 -30.30 45.77 -16.25
CA PHE A 10 -29.67 45.90 -14.94
C PHE A 10 -29.12 44.56 -14.43
N LEU A 11 -27.85 44.52 -14.03
CA LEU A 11 -27.29 43.50 -13.14
C LEU A 11 -27.77 43.76 -11.70
N SER A 12 -28.26 42.75 -11.00
CA SER A 12 -28.42 42.76 -9.55
C SER A 12 -27.58 41.66 -8.91
N VAL A 13 -26.68 42.07 -8.04
CA VAL A 13 -25.83 41.24 -7.17
C VAL A 13 -26.68 40.81 -5.96
N VAL A 14 -26.78 39.51 -5.70
CA VAL A 14 -27.40 38.97 -4.48
C VAL A 14 -26.27 38.48 -3.56
N GLN A 15 -26.05 39.19 -2.44
CA GLN A 15 -25.25 38.73 -1.31
C GLN A 15 -26.08 37.74 -0.47
N SER A 16 -25.53 36.55 -0.22
CA SER A 16 -26.10 35.56 0.71
C SER A 16 -25.51 35.76 2.10
N GLN A 17 -26.35 36.10 3.07
CA GLN A 17 -26.03 36.15 4.51
C GLN A 17 -26.41 34.82 5.16
N THR A 18 -25.49 34.22 5.91
CA THR A 18 -25.71 33.03 6.74
C THR A 18 -26.25 33.45 8.12
N THR A 19 -27.46 32.99 8.45
CA THR A 19 -28.05 33.11 9.79
C THR A 19 -28.10 31.73 10.47
N THR A 20 -27.62 31.65 11.71
CA THR A 20 -27.77 30.48 12.60
C THR A 20 -29.18 30.45 13.21
N PRO A 21 -29.84 29.28 13.32
CA PRO A 21 -31.17 29.21 13.93
C PRO A 21 -31.10 29.20 15.47
N ASP A 22 -31.76 30.17 16.11
CA ASP A 22 -32.02 30.21 17.55
C ASP A 22 -33.02 29.12 17.96
N ILE A 23 -32.69 28.37 19.02
CA ILE A 23 -33.59 27.38 19.64
C ILE A 23 -34.53 28.10 20.63
N PRO A 24 -35.86 28.05 20.46
CA PRO A 24 -36.80 28.65 21.40
C PRO A 24 -36.93 27.80 22.67
N THR A 25 -36.71 28.42 23.84
CA THR A 25 -36.95 27.80 25.15
C THR A 25 -38.40 28.07 25.59
N VAL A 26 -39.19 27.01 25.75
CA VAL A 26 -40.56 27.09 26.30
C VAL A 26 -40.51 26.75 27.79
N PRO A 27 -41.03 27.59 28.70
CA PRO A 27 -41.14 27.26 30.12
C PRO A 27 -42.38 26.40 30.40
N CYS A 28 -42.20 25.32 31.15
CA CYS A 28 -43.27 24.42 31.60
C CYS A 28 -43.79 24.81 33.00
N TYR A 29 -45.12 24.74 33.21
CA TYR A 29 -45.79 24.97 34.50
C TYR A 29 -46.81 23.85 34.78
N GLY A 30 -46.63 23.13 35.89
CA GLY A 30 -47.53 22.08 36.39
C GLY A 30 -46.88 21.26 37.52
N PRO A 31 -47.67 20.56 38.36
CA PRO A 31 -47.16 19.89 39.57
C PRO A 31 -46.27 18.66 39.30
N ASP A 32 -46.13 18.24 38.04
CA ASP A 32 -45.29 17.12 37.61
C ASP A 32 -43.89 17.54 37.11
N CYS A 33 -43.46 18.78 37.37
CA CYS A 33 -42.05 19.18 37.21
C CYS A 33 -41.19 18.59 38.34
N LEU A 34 -41.03 17.27 38.36
CA LEU A 34 -40.00 16.61 39.14
C LEU A 34 -38.64 17.04 38.60
N ALA A 35 -37.88 17.69 39.47
CA ALA A 35 -36.53 18.17 39.24
C ALA A 35 -35.69 17.16 38.44
N THR A 36 -35.18 17.62 37.30
CA THR A 36 -34.12 16.94 36.57
C THR A 36 -32.93 16.81 37.51
N LYS A 37 -32.79 15.65 38.16
CA LYS A 37 -31.53 15.23 38.76
C LYS A 37 -30.50 15.34 37.64
N SER A 38 -29.45 16.12 37.90
CA SER A 38 -28.29 16.24 37.01
C SER A 38 -27.86 14.85 36.55
N SER A 39 -28.26 14.50 35.32
CA SER A 39 -27.71 13.37 34.61
C SER A 39 -26.36 13.87 34.12
N THR A 40 -25.32 13.61 34.90
CA THR A 40 -23.97 13.63 34.38
C THR A 40 -23.97 12.68 33.20
N GLU A 41 -23.97 13.23 31.99
CA GLU A 41 -23.61 12.46 30.80
C GLU A 41 -22.25 11.84 31.10
N ILE A 42 -22.26 10.55 31.40
CA ILE A 42 -21.08 9.73 31.23
C ILE A 42 -20.88 9.75 29.71
N ILE A 43 -20.03 10.66 29.25
CA ILE A 43 -19.36 10.51 27.98
C ILE A 43 -18.65 9.17 28.12
N THR A 44 -19.27 8.12 27.59
CA THR A 44 -18.56 6.89 27.27
C THR A 44 -17.55 7.30 26.22
N THR A 45 -16.39 7.76 26.68
CA THR A 45 -15.19 7.71 25.89
C THR A 45 -15.01 6.24 25.60
N THR A 46 -15.46 5.82 24.41
CA THR A 46 -14.83 4.70 23.71
C THR A 46 -13.34 4.88 23.96
N PRO A 47 -12.60 3.87 24.43
CA PRO A 47 -11.16 4.00 24.42
C PRO A 47 -10.83 4.27 22.96
N ILE A 48 -10.38 5.49 22.66
CA ILE A 48 -9.45 5.67 21.56
C ILE A 48 -8.38 4.66 21.94
N SER A 49 -8.36 3.54 21.24
CA SER A 49 -7.23 2.66 21.24
C SER A 49 -6.11 3.53 20.71
N SER A 50 -5.45 4.22 21.63
CA SER A 50 -4.10 4.68 21.44
C SER A 50 -3.38 3.40 21.11
N SER A 51 -3.19 3.14 19.83
CA SER A 51 -2.11 2.29 19.38
C SER A 51 -0.88 2.93 20.00
N THR A 52 -0.52 2.44 21.18
CA THR A 52 0.82 2.53 21.70
C THR A 52 1.69 2.13 20.54
N SER A 53 2.37 3.13 19.97
CA SER A 53 3.46 2.94 19.02
C SER A 53 4.46 2.04 19.72
N SER A 54 4.29 0.74 19.55
CA SER A 54 5.31 -0.24 19.84
C SER A 54 6.49 0.15 18.95
N PRO A 55 7.73 0.19 19.47
CA PRO A 55 8.89 0.30 18.60
C PRO A 55 8.75 -0.75 17.48
N GLY A 56 8.97 -0.30 16.24
CA GLY A 56 8.66 -0.98 14.98
C GLY A 56 8.80 -2.48 15.08
N ILE A 57 7.66 -3.18 14.98
CA ILE A 57 7.66 -4.63 14.92
C ILE A 57 7.98 -4.97 13.48
N THR A 58 9.27 -5.01 13.18
CA THR A 58 9.74 -5.57 11.92
C THR A 58 9.37 -7.05 11.88
N GLN A 59 8.73 -7.49 10.80
CA GLN A 59 8.37 -8.88 10.58
C GLN A 59 8.84 -9.34 9.20
N ARG A 60 9.38 -10.56 9.15
CA ARG A 60 9.70 -11.23 7.91
C ARG A 60 8.45 -11.33 7.03
N THR A 61 8.56 -10.82 5.82
CA THR A 61 7.50 -10.75 4.83
C THR A 61 8.06 -11.25 3.52
N VAL A 62 7.38 -12.20 2.90
CA VAL A 62 7.84 -12.80 1.64
C VAL A 62 6.79 -12.51 0.57
N VAL A 63 7.25 -12.10 -0.61
CA VAL A 63 6.37 -11.86 -1.76
C VAL A 63 6.82 -12.75 -2.91
N PHE A 64 5.88 -13.53 -3.42
CA PHE A 64 6.02 -14.33 -4.62
C PHE A 64 5.11 -13.80 -5.73
N VAL A 65 5.57 -13.89 -6.98
CA VAL A 65 4.74 -13.69 -8.17
C VAL A 65 5.03 -14.74 -9.24
N TYR A 66 3.98 -15.38 -9.75
CA TYR A 66 4.11 -16.24 -10.93
C TYR A 66 4.22 -15.42 -12.21
N LYS A 67 5.31 -15.62 -12.96
CA LYS A 67 5.47 -15.12 -14.33
C LYS A 67 6.55 -15.91 -15.08
N VAL A 68 6.19 -16.51 -16.20
CA VAL A 68 7.17 -17.03 -17.17
C VAL A 68 7.87 -15.84 -17.84
N THR A 69 9.18 -15.76 -17.68
CA THR A 69 10.01 -14.69 -18.22
C THR A 69 10.98 -15.21 -19.28
N SER A 70 11.36 -14.33 -20.20
CA SER A 70 12.40 -14.57 -21.19
C SER A 70 13.78 -14.21 -20.62
N THR A 71 14.84 -14.77 -21.21
CA THR A 71 16.21 -14.39 -20.87
C THR A 71 16.41 -12.88 -20.95
N GLY A 72 17.00 -12.30 -19.90
CA GLY A 72 17.28 -10.87 -19.80
C GLY A 72 16.13 -10.03 -19.24
N GLN A 73 14.96 -10.62 -18.99
CA GLN A 73 13.93 -9.97 -18.17
C GLN A 73 14.24 -10.15 -16.69
N ASP A 74 14.05 -9.09 -15.92
CA ASP A 74 14.19 -9.05 -14.47
C ASP A 74 12.90 -8.48 -13.87
N MET A 75 12.55 -8.92 -12.66
CA MET A 75 11.33 -8.51 -11.97
C MET A 75 11.68 -7.66 -10.75
N PHE A 76 10.92 -6.60 -10.55
CA PHE A 76 11.00 -5.72 -9.39
C PHE A 76 9.61 -5.54 -8.77
N VAL A 77 9.59 -5.16 -7.50
CA VAL A 77 8.39 -4.69 -6.80
C VAL A 77 8.47 -3.18 -6.67
N LEU A 78 7.34 -2.52 -6.97
CA LEU A 78 7.04 -1.17 -6.52
C LEU A 78 5.89 -1.27 -5.53
N GLY A 79 5.93 -0.59 -4.41
CA GLY A 79 4.91 -0.76 -3.39
C GLY A 79 4.92 0.30 -2.30
N GLY A 80 4.24 0.03 -1.20
CA GLY A 80 4.04 0.97 -0.11
C GLY A 80 2.55 1.13 0.16
N ILE A 81 2.12 2.31 0.56
CA ILE A 81 0.69 2.66 0.67
C ILE A 81 0.31 3.61 -0.47
N ASP A 82 -0.85 3.46 -1.09
CA ASP A 82 -1.27 4.39 -2.12
C ASP A 82 -1.60 5.76 -1.51
N GLN A 83 -1.23 6.84 -2.20
CA GLN A 83 -1.46 8.21 -1.76
C GLN A 83 -2.95 8.58 -1.59
N GLN A 84 -3.86 7.82 -2.20
CA GLN A 84 -5.31 7.96 -2.00
C GLN A 84 -5.77 7.40 -0.66
N ILE A 85 -5.01 6.47 -0.10
CA ILE A 85 -5.28 5.83 1.19
C ILE A 85 -4.58 6.62 2.31
N ARG A 86 -3.27 6.86 2.15
CA ARG A 86 -2.47 7.58 3.15
C ARG A 86 -2.16 9.01 2.69
N PRO A 87 -2.59 10.03 3.45
CA PRO A 87 -2.29 11.42 3.14
C PRO A 87 -0.80 11.75 3.35
N GLY A 88 -0.33 12.80 2.67
CA GLY A 88 1.05 13.30 2.83
C GLY A 88 2.06 12.77 1.82
N CYS A 89 1.64 11.88 0.91
CA CYS A 89 2.52 11.32 -0.12
C CYS A 89 2.51 12.11 -1.44
N THR A 90 1.47 12.93 -1.65
CA THR A 90 1.34 13.75 -2.85
C THR A 90 2.40 14.86 -2.89
N GLY A 91 3.08 14.99 -4.03
CA GLY A 91 4.13 15.99 -4.23
C GLY A 91 5.48 15.61 -3.61
N VAL A 92 5.57 14.46 -2.95
CA VAL A 92 6.82 13.87 -2.51
C VAL A 92 7.54 13.24 -3.71
N THR A 93 8.87 13.36 -3.76
CA THR A 93 9.67 13.03 -4.94
C THR A 93 10.59 11.82 -4.77
N ASN A 94 10.69 11.25 -3.57
CA ASN A 94 11.54 10.10 -3.28
C ASN A 94 11.05 9.33 -2.05
N ALA A 95 11.55 8.10 -1.90
CA ALA A 95 11.16 7.17 -0.84
C ALA A 95 11.55 7.64 0.57
N GLU A 96 12.75 8.25 0.74
CA GLU A 96 13.31 8.63 2.05
C GLU A 96 12.39 9.56 2.84
N ILE A 97 11.67 10.45 2.17
CA ILE A 97 10.77 11.42 2.79
C ILE A 97 9.28 11.10 2.58
N SER A 98 8.94 9.99 1.94
CA SER A 98 7.54 9.64 1.65
C SER A 98 6.91 8.90 2.83
N PRO A 99 5.81 9.40 3.41
CA PRO A 99 5.09 8.66 4.45
C PRO A 99 4.38 7.41 3.91
N CYS A 100 4.29 7.23 2.59
CA CYS A 100 3.76 6.04 1.94
C CYS A 100 4.81 4.95 1.72
N ALA A 101 6.10 5.26 1.84
CA ALA A 101 7.15 4.28 1.74
C ALA A 101 7.24 3.48 3.04
N ILE A 102 7.47 2.18 2.94
CA ILE A 102 7.56 1.26 4.09
C ILE A 102 9.01 0.80 4.23
N SER A 103 9.57 0.93 5.42
CA SER A 103 10.92 0.49 5.75
C SER A 103 11.04 -1.02 5.61
N ILE A 104 12.05 -1.43 4.83
CA ILE A 104 12.38 -2.84 4.61
C ILE A 104 13.88 -3.07 4.74
N GLU A 105 14.25 -4.31 5.05
CA GLU A 105 15.59 -4.85 4.80
C GLU A 105 15.46 -6.10 3.95
N VAL A 106 15.99 -6.07 2.73
CA VAL A 106 15.87 -7.17 1.77
C VAL A 106 16.91 -8.26 2.09
N ASN A 107 16.42 -9.44 2.45
CA ASN A 107 17.21 -10.58 2.89
C ASN A 107 17.96 -11.24 1.72
N SER A 108 19.14 -11.82 1.99
CA SER A 108 19.82 -12.69 1.03
C SER A 108 19.06 -14.00 0.85
N LEU A 109 18.98 -14.48 -0.39
CA LEU A 109 18.42 -15.80 -0.73
C LEU A 109 19.47 -16.92 -0.71
N GLY A 110 20.69 -16.62 -0.24
CA GLY A 110 21.81 -17.54 -0.16
C GLY A 110 22.95 -17.14 -1.09
N ASN A 111 23.82 -18.09 -1.41
CA ASN A 111 24.99 -17.87 -2.25
C ASN A 111 24.80 -18.55 -3.62
N GLY A 112 25.29 -17.93 -4.69
CA GLY A 112 25.32 -18.55 -6.02
C GLY A 112 25.10 -17.55 -7.14
N THR A 113 25.47 -17.94 -8.36
CA THR A 113 25.36 -17.09 -9.55
C THR A 113 23.92 -16.70 -9.88
N SER A 114 22.94 -17.53 -9.51
CA SER A 114 21.52 -17.23 -9.71
C SER A 114 21.02 -16.04 -8.87
N TRP A 115 21.75 -15.65 -7.82
CA TRP A 115 21.39 -14.54 -6.93
C TRP A 115 22.18 -13.25 -7.18
N GLU A 116 23.22 -13.27 -8.03
CA GLU A 116 24.14 -12.13 -8.20
C GLU A 116 23.44 -10.81 -8.55
N LYS A 117 22.45 -10.85 -9.44
CA LYS A 117 21.63 -9.68 -9.79
C LYS A 117 20.83 -9.15 -8.60
N TYR A 118 20.11 -10.06 -7.93
CA TYR A 118 19.30 -9.76 -6.76
C TYR A 118 20.15 -9.17 -5.63
N ASP A 119 21.27 -9.82 -5.31
CA ASP A 119 22.21 -9.37 -4.28
C ASP A 119 22.87 -8.03 -4.62
N ALA A 120 23.17 -7.78 -5.89
CA ALA A 120 23.72 -6.49 -6.30
C ALA A 120 22.69 -5.36 -6.20
N TRP A 121 21.44 -5.59 -6.59
CA TRP A 121 20.38 -4.57 -6.57
C TRP A 121 19.77 -4.34 -5.19
N ARG A 122 19.79 -5.32 -4.29
CA ARG A 122 19.20 -5.14 -2.94
C ARG A 122 20.08 -4.30 -2.01
N ILE A 123 21.36 -4.09 -2.35
CA ILE A 123 22.25 -3.25 -1.55
C ILE A 123 21.70 -1.83 -1.54
N GLY A 124 21.44 -1.28 -0.34
CA GLY A 124 20.91 0.08 -0.21
C GLY A 124 19.45 0.23 -0.62
N ASP A 125 18.73 -0.89 -0.80
CA ASP A 125 17.27 -0.93 -0.90
C ASP A 125 16.69 -1.06 0.51
N THR A 126 16.05 0.01 0.97
CA THR A 126 15.62 0.24 2.35
C THR A 126 14.14 0.59 2.45
N LYS A 127 13.46 0.81 1.32
CA LYS A 127 12.07 1.18 1.25
C LYS A 127 11.34 0.34 0.20
N LEU A 128 10.18 -0.18 0.58
CA LEU A 128 9.15 -0.55 -0.38
C LEU A 128 8.40 0.73 -0.77
N ASP A 129 8.62 1.21 -1.99
CA ASP A 129 8.11 2.50 -2.46
C ASP A 129 7.67 2.50 -3.95
N TRP A 130 7.01 3.60 -4.36
CA TRP A 130 6.46 3.80 -5.70
C TRP A 130 7.37 4.59 -6.66
N TYR A 131 8.56 5.00 -6.23
CA TYR A 131 9.48 5.90 -6.93
C TYR A 131 10.56 5.16 -7.73
N GLY A 132 10.66 3.84 -7.60
CA GLY A 132 11.62 3.01 -8.31
C GLY A 132 12.89 2.81 -7.51
N ALA A 133 14.06 2.91 -8.15
CA ALA A 133 15.31 2.71 -7.43
C ALA A 133 15.63 3.85 -6.47
N GLU A 134 16.05 3.51 -5.25
CA GLU A 134 16.45 4.48 -4.25
C GLU A 134 17.83 5.09 -4.55
N LYS A 135 18.06 6.29 -4.01
CA LYS A 135 19.36 6.94 -4.13
C LYS A 135 20.42 6.14 -3.37
N GLY A 136 21.37 5.58 -4.12
CA GLY A 136 22.43 4.75 -3.55
C GLY A 136 22.10 3.27 -3.51
N GLN A 137 20.92 2.87 -4.01
CA GLN A 137 20.63 1.48 -4.30
C GLN A 137 21.62 0.94 -5.33
N GLY A 138 22.00 -0.32 -5.14
CA GLY A 138 23.05 -0.98 -5.90
C GLY A 138 22.73 -1.13 -7.38
N THR A 139 23.77 -1.49 -8.14
CA THR A 139 23.68 -1.71 -9.58
C THR A 139 24.30 -3.05 -9.94
N TYR A 140 23.79 -3.69 -10.98
CA TYR A 140 24.38 -4.90 -11.52
C TYR A 140 24.96 -4.62 -12.91
N MET A 141 26.28 -4.77 -13.06
CA MET A 141 27.00 -4.47 -14.31
C MET A 141 26.69 -3.06 -14.87
N GLY A 142 26.53 -2.07 -13.98
CA GLY A 142 26.20 -0.69 -14.35
C GLY A 142 24.71 -0.44 -14.67
N THR A 143 23.86 -1.45 -14.56
CA THR A 143 22.40 -1.30 -14.71
C THR A 143 21.77 -1.07 -13.34
N SER A 144 21.06 0.06 -13.20
CA SER A 144 20.30 0.39 -11.98
C SER A 144 19.13 -0.56 -11.77
N ALA A 145 18.73 -0.74 -10.51
CA ALA A 145 17.46 -1.37 -10.17
C ALA A 145 16.28 -0.55 -10.72
N SER A 146 15.08 -1.14 -10.73
CA SER A 146 13.83 -0.42 -11.05
C SER A 146 12.86 -0.37 -9.87
N GLY A 147 13.31 -0.75 -8.67
CA GLY A 147 12.52 -0.92 -7.45
C GLY A 147 13.17 -1.97 -6.56
N THR A 148 12.39 -2.60 -5.69
CA THR A 148 12.86 -3.72 -4.87
C THR A 148 13.06 -4.97 -5.73
N PRO A 149 14.27 -5.56 -5.80
CA PRO A 149 14.55 -6.65 -6.74
C PRO A 149 13.86 -7.94 -6.30
N MET A 150 13.41 -8.73 -7.27
CA MET A 150 12.99 -10.11 -7.06
C MET A 150 13.95 -11.07 -7.75
N ALA A 151 14.06 -12.29 -7.23
CA ALA A 151 14.84 -13.36 -7.84
C ALA A 151 13.92 -14.45 -8.42
N LEU A 152 14.26 -14.99 -9.59
CA LEU A 152 13.56 -16.16 -10.14
C LEU A 152 13.89 -17.40 -9.30
N THR A 153 12.86 -18.15 -8.90
CA THR A 153 13.00 -19.32 -8.03
C THR A 153 12.30 -20.56 -8.58
N THR A 154 12.66 -21.71 -8.02
CA THR A 154 11.99 -23.01 -8.23
C THR A 154 11.89 -23.81 -6.93
N ASN A 155 10.94 -24.74 -6.86
CA ASN A 155 10.84 -25.74 -5.80
C ASN A 155 11.60 -27.05 -6.12
N VAL A 156 12.29 -27.11 -7.27
CA VAL A 156 13.04 -28.30 -7.70
C VAL A 156 14.41 -28.34 -7.03
N LYS A 157 14.57 -29.24 -6.05
CA LYS A 157 15.84 -29.44 -5.34
C LYS A 157 17.00 -29.73 -6.30
N GLY A 158 18.15 -29.09 -6.05
CA GLY A 158 19.37 -29.25 -6.84
C GLY A 158 19.48 -28.31 -8.04
N LYS A 159 18.44 -27.51 -8.34
CA LYS A 159 18.56 -26.39 -9.28
C LYS A 159 19.25 -25.19 -8.60
N PRO A 160 20.04 -24.39 -9.33
CA PRO A 160 20.63 -23.17 -8.80
C PRO A 160 19.61 -22.18 -8.22
N GLU A 161 18.41 -22.13 -8.80
CA GLU A 161 17.30 -21.25 -8.39
C GLU A 161 16.43 -21.87 -7.27
N TYR A 162 16.84 -22.99 -6.67
CA TYR A 162 16.03 -23.66 -5.65
C TYR A 162 15.84 -22.76 -4.41
N GLN A 163 14.58 -22.56 -4.02
CA GLN A 163 14.22 -21.90 -2.75
C GLN A 163 13.27 -22.76 -1.94
N GLU A 164 13.59 -22.94 -0.66
CA GLU A 164 12.81 -23.83 0.22
C GLU A 164 11.40 -23.32 0.51
N LEU A 165 11.20 -22.00 0.47
CA LEU A 165 9.91 -21.35 0.67
C LEU A 165 9.01 -21.43 -0.58
N ASN A 166 9.58 -21.64 -1.77
CA ASN A 166 8.77 -21.83 -2.97
C ASN A 166 8.11 -23.21 -2.93
N LYS A 167 6.77 -23.23 -2.82
CA LYS A 167 5.95 -24.45 -2.86
C LYS A 167 5.20 -24.63 -4.18
N TRP A 168 5.23 -23.65 -5.08
CA TRP A 168 4.32 -23.54 -6.22
C TRP A 168 4.93 -23.96 -7.57
N GLY A 169 6.24 -24.14 -7.65
CA GLY A 169 6.89 -24.65 -8.86
C GLY A 169 7.92 -23.71 -9.45
N GLU A 170 8.21 -23.89 -10.74
CA GLU A 170 9.08 -23.02 -11.52
C GLU A 170 8.37 -21.69 -11.88
N ASN A 171 9.14 -20.68 -12.27
CA ASN A 171 8.64 -19.37 -12.74
C ASN A 171 7.96 -18.51 -11.67
N TYR A 172 8.31 -18.73 -10.40
CA TYR A 172 7.95 -17.83 -9.31
C TYR A 172 9.12 -16.93 -8.98
N TRP A 173 8.90 -15.63 -9.10
CA TRP A 173 9.83 -14.61 -8.63
C TRP A 173 9.57 -14.36 -7.14
N MET A 174 10.63 -14.15 -6.36
CA MET A 174 10.57 -14.04 -4.90
C MET A 174 11.37 -12.82 -4.41
N VAL A 175 10.84 -12.15 -3.40
CA VAL A 175 11.63 -11.31 -2.49
C VAL A 175 11.33 -11.73 -1.05
N ASP A 176 12.37 -11.78 -0.22
CA ASP A 176 12.31 -12.01 1.22
C ASP A 176 12.81 -10.75 1.91
N MET A 177 12.03 -10.18 2.81
CA MET A 177 12.36 -8.92 3.45
C MET A 177 11.88 -8.88 4.90
N GLU A 178 12.63 -8.19 5.74
CA GLU A 178 12.16 -7.73 7.04
C GLU A 178 11.42 -6.41 6.84
N MET A 179 10.13 -6.35 7.16
CA MET A 179 9.27 -5.18 6.90
C MET A 179 8.78 -4.56 8.20
N ASP A 180 8.89 -3.23 8.36
CA ASP A 180 8.30 -2.53 9.52
C ASP A 180 6.78 -2.47 9.39
N CYS A 181 6.09 -3.38 10.08
CA CYS A 181 4.64 -3.44 10.03
C CYS A 181 3.96 -2.21 10.66
N SER A 182 4.67 -1.39 11.45
CA SER A 182 4.09 -0.15 12.00
C SER A 182 3.89 0.93 10.94
N GLU A 183 4.55 0.81 9.79
CA GLU A 183 4.41 1.71 8.64
C GLU A 183 3.36 1.19 7.63
N THR A 184 2.66 0.10 7.92
CA THR A 184 1.57 -0.46 7.10
C THR A 184 0.19 0.10 7.49
N GLU A 185 -0.85 -0.21 6.73
CA GLU A 185 -2.24 0.08 7.11
C GLU A 185 -2.89 -1.19 7.70
N GLU A 186 -3.02 -1.25 9.02
CA GLU A 186 -3.57 -2.42 9.72
C GLU A 186 -2.86 -3.75 9.37
N GLY A 187 -1.55 -3.71 9.13
CA GLY A 187 -0.76 -4.87 8.70
C GLY A 187 -0.75 -5.11 7.19
N TRP A 188 -1.42 -4.27 6.40
CA TRP A 188 -1.53 -4.40 4.94
C TRP A 188 -0.70 -3.37 4.19
N PHE A 189 -0.19 -3.78 3.04
CA PHE A 189 0.56 -2.95 2.11
C PHE A 189 0.15 -3.24 0.66
N GLU A 190 0.46 -2.30 -0.21
CA GLU A 190 0.17 -2.37 -1.63
C GLU A 190 1.43 -2.61 -2.44
N LEU A 191 1.27 -3.28 -3.58
CA LEU A 191 2.37 -3.50 -4.51
C LEU A 191 1.91 -3.71 -5.96
N LYS A 192 2.84 -3.46 -6.89
CA LYS A 192 2.80 -3.87 -8.28
C LYS A 192 4.15 -4.47 -8.66
N PHE A 193 4.11 -5.37 -9.63
CA PHE A 193 5.31 -5.91 -10.24
C PHE A 193 5.71 -5.08 -11.47
N PHE A 194 7.02 -4.90 -11.64
CA PHE A 194 7.62 -4.24 -12.79
C PHE A 194 8.56 -5.20 -13.50
N LEU A 195 8.31 -5.45 -14.77
CA LEU A 195 9.16 -6.29 -15.61
C LEU A 195 10.08 -5.42 -16.45
N THR A 196 11.36 -5.77 -16.54
CA THR A 196 12.31 -5.09 -17.43
C THR A 196 12.34 -5.68 -18.84
N TYR A 197 13.02 -4.98 -19.75
CA TYR A 197 13.31 -5.39 -21.13
C TYR A 197 12.07 -5.50 -22.05
N PHE A 198 12.09 -6.29 -23.14
CA PHE A 198 10.97 -6.34 -24.09
C PHE A 198 9.65 -6.72 -23.40
N GLY A 199 8.60 -5.92 -23.59
CA GLY A 199 7.36 -6.03 -22.81
C GLY A 199 7.45 -5.40 -21.40
N ALA A 200 8.43 -4.53 -21.18
CA ALA A 200 8.62 -3.82 -19.92
C ALA A 200 7.45 -2.92 -19.56
N GLY A 201 7.25 -2.79 -18.25
CA GLY A 201 6.25 -1.91 -17.68
C GLY A 201 5.77 -2.41 -16.34
N ASN A 202 5.03 -1.52 -15.68
CA ASN A 202 4.20 -1.89 -14.55
C ASN A 202 3.11 -2.83 -15.03
N GLU A 203 2.67 -3.70 -14.13
CA GLU A 203 1.38 -4.36 -14.27
C GLU A 203 0.23 -3.37 -14.51
N GLY A 204 -0.81 -3.88 -15.17
CA GLY A 204 -2.07 -3.16 -15.31
C GLY A 204 -2.78 -2.97 -13.96
N ASP A 205 -3.94 -2.32 -14.00
CA ASP A 205 -4.80 -2.18 -12.83
C ASP A 205 -5.27 -3.56 -12.34
N ILE A 206 -5.08 -3.84 -11.05
CA ILE A 206 -5.43 -5.09 -10.40
C ILE A 206 -6.67 -4.89 -9.55
N TYR A 207 -7.69 -5.70 -9.78
CA TYR A 207 -8.86 -5.79 -8.90
C TYR A 207 -8.78 -7.12 -8.15
N GLN A 208 -7.99 -7.11 -7.07
CA GLN A 208 -7.66 -8.32 -6.33
C GLN A 208 -8.92 -8.99 -5.76
N LEU A 209 -9.04 -10.30 -5.97
CA LEU A 209 -10.06 -11.14 -5.35
C LEU A 209 -9.68 -11.44 -3.90
N ARG A 210 -10.64 -11.95 -3.12
CA ARG A 210 -10.36 -12.44 -1.76
C ARG A 210 -9.23 -13.48 -1.81
N CYS A 211 -8.18 -13.27 -1.01
CA CYS A 211 -7.06 -14.20 -0.94
C CYS A 211 -7.47 -15.50 -0.25
N THR A 212 -6.79 -16.59 -0.62
CA THR A 212 -6.84 -17.88 0.07
C THR A 212 -5.60 -18.08 0.94
N GLY A 213 -5.52 -19.17 1.70
CA GLY A 213 -4.33 -19.52 2.50
C GLY A 213 -4.54 -19.36 4.01
N THR A 214 -3.55 -19.77 4.79
CA THR A 214 -3.64 -19.85 6.26
C THR A 214 -3.56 -18.49 6.95
N GLY A 215 -3.01 -17.48 6.27
CA GLY A 215 -2.89 -16.10 6.72
C GLY A 215 -3.83 -15.14 6.00
N ALA A 216 -4.83 -15.65 5.28
CA ALA A 216 -5.73 -14.80 4.51
C ALA A 216 -6.78 -14.12 5.40
N GLU A 217 -6.88 -12.79 5.27
CA GLU A 217 -7.90 -11.94 5.86
C GLU A 217 -8.43 -10.96 4.81
N ASP A 218 -9.47 -10.20 5.16
CA ASP A 218 -9.98 -9.13 4.30
C ASP A 218 -9.15 -7.85 4.54
N PRO A 219 -8.72 -7.13 3.49
CA PRO A 219 -7.94 -5.90 3.64
C PRO A 219 -8.80 -4.75 4.19
N PRO A 220 -8.20 -3.74 4.85
CA PRO A 220 -8.91 -2.60 5.42
C PRO A 220 -9.60 -1.74 4.35
N TYR A 221 -9.16 -1.85 3.10
CA TYR A 221 -9.75 -1.18 1.95
C TYR A 221 -9.60 -2.02 0.68
N THR A 222 -10.51 -1.82 -0.28
CA THR A 222 -10.58 -2.60 -1.53
C THR A 222 -10.62 -1.75 -2.78
N ASN A 223 -10.59 -0.41 -2.65
CA ASN A 223 -10.68 0.54 -3.77
C ASN A 223 -9.32 0.82 -4.44
N THR A 224 -8.31 0.00 -4.16
CA THR A 224 -7.00 0.08 -4.81
C THR A 224 -7.00 -0.66 -6.16
N LYS A 225 -6.06 -0.28 -7.02
CA LYS A 225 -5.72 -0.94 -8.30
C LYS A 225 -4.42 -1.72 -8.22
N ASN A 226 -3.95 -1.99 -7.00
CA ASN A 226 -2.70 -2.68 -6.68
C ASN A 226 -3.01 -4.06 -6.08
N HIS A 227 -2.00 -4.93 -6.03
CA HIS A 227 -2.06 -6.10 -5.17
C HIS A 227 -2.05 -5.67 -3.70
N MET A 228 -2.78 -6.37 -2.85
CA MET A 228 -2.78 -6.17 -1.39
C MET A 228 -2.08 -7.35 -0.72
N GLY A 229 -0.97 -7.07 -0.03
CA GLY A 229 -0.21 -8.03 0.77
C GLY A 229 -0.30 -7.74 2.28
N ARG A 230 0.07 -8.72 3.10
CA ARG A 230 0.15 -8.62 4.56
C ARG A 230 1.58 -8.73 5.06
N CYS A 231 1.95 -7.81 5.93
CA CYS A 231 3.22 -7.82 6.64
C CYS A 231 3.27 -8.98 7.63
N GLY A 232 4.39 -9.71 7.68
CA GLY A 232 4.55 -10.90 8.53
C GLY A 232 4.07 -12.21 7.90
N PHE A 233 3.76 -12.22 6.60
CA PHE A 233 3.23 -13.38 5.89
C PHE A 233 3.95 -13.67 4.57
N ILE A 234 3.68 -14.84 4.01
CA ILE A 234 4.05 -15.20 2.64
C ILE A 234 2.87 -14.83 1.73
N ASN A 235 3.09 -13.85 0.86
CA ASN A 235 2.11 -13.32 -0.07
C ASN A 235 2.42 -13.81 -1.47
N VAL A 236 1.45 -14.41 -2.16
CA VAL A 236 1.66 -15.04 -3.47
C VAL A 236 0.66 -14.51 -4.46
N PHE A 237 1.17 -14.05 -5.59
CA PHE A 237 0.39 -13.42 -6.65
C PHE A 237 0.67 -14.06 -8.01
N THR A 238 -0.12 -13.67 -8.99
CA THR A 238 0.14 -13.97 -10.41
C THR A 238 0.24 -12.65 -11.14
N PHE A 239 1.24 -12.51 -12.02
CA PHE A 239 1.47 -11.26 -12.71
C PHE A 239 0.27 -10.88 -13.61
N ASN A 240 -0.24 -9.66 -13.51
CA ASN A 240 -1.52 -9.19 -14.09
C ASN A 240 -2.75 -10.04 -13.68
N GLY A 241 -2.64 -10.82 -12.61
CA GLY A 241 -3.69 -11.69 -12.10
C GLY A 241 -4.48 -11.05 -10.97
N PHE A 242 -5.66 -11.59 -10.69
CA PHE A 242 -6.52 -11.11 -9.60
C PHE A 242 -6.49 -12.02 -8.37
N SER A 243 -5.97 -13.25 -8.50
CA SER A 243 -5.88 -14.22 -7.41
C SER A 243 -4.67 -13.95 -6.53
N CYS A 244 -4.82 -14.22 -5.23
CA CYS A 244 -3.75 -14.16 -4.26
C CYS A 244 -3.89 -15.30 -3.24
N GLU A 245 -2.74 -15.70 -2.69
CA GLU A 245 -2.65 -16.61 -1.55
C GLU A 245 -1.79 -15.93 -0.47
N ILE A 246 -2.26 -15.92 0.78
CA ILE A 246 -1.52 -15.38 1.93
C ILE A 246 -1.43 -16.48 2.98
N ASN A 247 -0.21 -16.88 3.31
CA ASN A 247 0.07 -17.95 4.25
C ASN A 247 0.89 -17.46 5.43
N ALA A 248 0.58 -17.99 6.61
CA ALA A 248 1.48 -17.90 7.75
C ALA A 248 2.77 -18.69 7.46
N PHE A 249 3.86 -18.31 8.14
CA PHE A 249 5.04 -19.17 8.19
C PHE A 249 4.73 -20.43 8.99
N ASP A 250 5.19 -21.58 8.48
CA ASP A 250 5.08 -22.88 9.16
C ASP A 250 6.03 -23.00 10.37
#